data_AF-A0A6L6A862-F1
#
_entry.id   AF-A0A6L6A862-F1
#
_cell.length_a   1.000
_cell.length_b   1.000
_cell.length_c   1.000
_cell.angle_alpha   90.00
_cell.angle_beta   90.00
_cell.angle_gamma   90.00
#
_symmetry.space_group_name_H-M   'P 1'
#
loop_
_entity.id
_entity.type
_entity.pdbx_description
1 polymer ?
#
loop_
_entity_poly.entity_id
_entity_poly.type
_entity_poly.pdbx_seq_one_letter_code
_entity_poly.pdbx_strand_id
1 'polypeptide(L)'
;MAEKQMSYPEGSVPASLHWLHVGRRVTSELADSWFESFNPKSVRDSLFKEWTAYDDLAKIALDTSLVVGNEYKIISEFSASMTNIGYEYVPILQSELGKSILKTLDDNEMVYYFENNLLIDDFQFVEVDDEFALRVHLPWETYFGSRFMQSFVIYRNAEGNEECYWHSPVLYGSRPMLGRNYYEILTDIEDPDSIVEINLSKEERERGVLAFDDWSREIYLPWLAKSLFYLAETPFPSSIMNMSRSLAFSGLNEAQFPIPHMQIENRAQLLAVGTRSNGERVTYPALNILAPQQMQMGWLFSTQDSKSQLQILSRITDGLVRVNSYLQDGYLNHNEPESPFCFDGVVFSGNQLERKFADTGMQGGYYRWIPTPEVFDLLEQTEELWASIDEPDKTQEQKNSLYAWIGDEGIGNAAVASCLNDGMYSIFIPNEYWGAFDFYAPTAFRLDVKDQSTNAMSNWGVAHYIQGNFEMAIKCFEIALDREDKFAEDEASFYLSKIYEKQGDLAKSEEYRKRCEAAGGYEPTYI
;
A
#
# COMPACT_ATOMS: atom_id res chain seq x y z
N MET A 1 2.70 23.39 -6.77
CA MET A 1 3.82 23.55 -5.82
C MET A 1 5.08 23.86 -6.62
N ALA A 2 6.11 24.50 -6.05
CA ALA A 2 7.38 24.64 -6.77
C ALA A 2 8.04 23.26 -6.89
N GLU A 3 8.54 22.89 -8.07
CA GLU A 3 9.27 21.62 -8.28
C GLU A 3 10.37 21.46 -7.22
N LYS A 4 10.38 20.32 -6.52
CA LYS A 4 11.47 20.00 -5.60
C LYS A 4 12.66 19.56 -6.44
N GLN A 5 13.83 20.14 -6.21
CA GLN A 5 15.01 19.84 -7.02
C GLN A 5 15.79 18.65 -6.46
N MET A 6 16.11 17.71 -7.35
CA MET A 6 16.98 16.57 -7.05
C MET A 6 18.44 17.00 -7.00
N SER A 7 19.17 16.55 -5.97
CA SER A 7 20.62 16.69 -5.86
C SER A 7 21.31 15.47 -6.46
N TYR A 8 21.93 15.66 -7.63
CA TYR A 8 22.60 14.59 -8.36
C TYR A 8 23.92 14.16 -7.70
N PRO A 9 24.18 12.85 -7.59
CA PRO A 9 25.52 12.36 -7.27
C PRO A 9 26.55 12.86 -8.27
N GLU A 10 27.75 13.15 -7.79
CA GLU A 10 28.86 13.61 -8.63
C GLU A 10 29.14 12.60 -9.76
N GLY A 11 29.21 13.09 -11.01
CA GLY A 11 29.46 12.24 -12.19
C GLY A 11 28.23 11.52 -12.78
N SER A 12 27.04 11.67 -12.20
CA SER A 12 25.80 11.17 -12.80
C SER A 12 25.34 12.06 -13.97
N VAL A 13 24.68 11.47 -14.97
CA VAL A 13 24.06 12.23 -16.07
C VAL A 13 22.71 12.76 -15.56
N PRO A 14 22.49 14.08 -15.43
CA PRO A 14 21.31 14.63 -14.75
C PRO A 14 19.98 14.09 -15.29
N ALA A 15 19.88 13.92 -16.62
CA ALA A 15 18.70 13.38 -17.25
C ALA A 15 18.37 11.93 -16.79
N SER A 16 19.39 11.09 -16.60
CA SER A 16 19.26 9.63 -16.40
C SER A 16 18.61 9.22 -15.09
N LEU A 17 18.41 10.17 -14.16
CA LEU A 17 17.86 9.91 -12.85
C LEU A 17 16.43 10.42 -12.63
N HIS A 18 15.77 10.86 -13.70
CA HIS A 18 14.38 11.32 -13.63
C HIS A 18 13.35 10.22 -13.85
N TRP A 19 12.19 10.37 -13.21
CA TRP A 19 11.00 9.55 -13.43
C TRP A 19 10.63 9.39 -14.90
N LEU A 20 10.83 10.43 -15.72
CA LEU A 20 10.60 10.35 -17.16
C LEU A 20 11.40 9.24 -17.85
N HIS A 21 12.55 8.79 -17.31
CA HIS A 21 13.26 7.63 -17.85
C HIS A 21 12.56 6.31 -17.51
N VAL A 22 11.94 6.23 -16.33
CA VAL A 22 11.11 5.09 -15.92
C VAL A 22 9.83 5.04 -16.75
N GLY A 23 9.10 6.15 -16.80
CA GLY A 23 7.82 6.25 -17.51
C GLY A 23 7.97 6.05 -19.02
N ARG A 24 9.06 6.54 -19.62
CA ARG A 24 9.35 6.23 -21.03
C ARG A 24 9.63 4.73 -21.17
N ARG A 25 8.96 4.06 -22.12
CA ARG A 25 9.14 2.64 -22.51
C ARG A 25 10.59 2.17 -22.74
N VAL A 26 11.55 3.11 -22.78
CA VAL A 26 13.00 2.88 -22.90
C VAL A 26 13.49 1.77 -21.96
N THR A 27 12.90 1.61 -20.78
CA THR A 27 13.33 0.60 -19.81
C THR A 27 12.73 -0.78 -20.01
N SER A 28 11.56 -0.94 -20.65
CA SER A 28 10.91 -2.26 -20.70
C SER A 28 11.71 -3.27 -21.52
N GLU A 29 12.12 -2.91 -22.75
CA GLU A 29 12.91 -3.79 -23.62
C GLU A 29 14.34 -4.00 -23.10
N LEU A 30 14.95 -2.95 -22.54
CA LEU A 30 16.30 -3.06 -21.97
C LEU A 30 16.32 -3.89 -20.69
N ALA A 31 15.30 -3.75 -19.83
CA ALA A 31 15.15 -4.57 -18.64
C ALA A 31 14.87 -6.03 -19.00
N ASP A 32 14.03 -6.29 -20.03
CA ASP A 32 13.84 -7.65 -20.54
C ASP A 32 15.16 -8.31 -20.94
N SER A 33 15.98 -7.55 -21.66
CA SER A 33 17.27 -8.03 -22.14
C SER A 33 18.30 -8.19 -21.01
N TRP A 34 18.33 -7.26 -20.06
CA TRP A 34 19.22 -7.32 -18.90
C TRP A 34 18.92 -8.53 -17.99
N PHE A 35 17.65 -8.91 -17.90
CA PHE A 35 17.16 -10.04 -17.13
C PHE A 35 16.77 -11.24 -18.00
N GLU A 36 17.34 -11.38 -19.19
CA GLU A 36 17.00 -12.46 -20.14
C GLU A 36 17.13 -13.86 -19.53
N SER A 37 18.09 -14.06 -18.60
CA SER A 37 18.29 -15.32 -17.88
C SER A 37 17.09 -15.76 -17.03
N PHE A 38 16.23 -14.82 -16.64
CA PHE A 38 15.01 -15.07 -15.88
C PHE A 38 13.79 -15.28 -16.80
N ASN A 39 14.00 -15.33 -18.12
CA ASN A 39 12.96 -15.59 -19.12
C ASN A 39 11.71 -14.70 -18.96
N PRO A 40 11.83 -13.36 -19.14
CA PRO A 40 10.69 -12.46 -19.06
C PRO A 40 9.58 -12.87 -20.02
N LYS A 41 8.34 -12.95 -19.52
CA LYS A 41 7.17 -13.39 -20.28
C LYS A 41 6.13 -12.29 -20.35
N SER A 42 5.29 -12.30 -21.39
CA SER A 42 4.17 -11.35 -21.47
C SER A 42 3.28 -11.47 -20.23
N VAL A 43 2.58 -10.39 -19.85
CA VAL A 43 1.61 -10.43 -18.74
C VAL A 43 0.63 -11.59 -18.90
N ARG A 44 0.08 -11.79 -20.10
CA ARG A 44 -0.87 -12.89 -20.41
C ARG A 44 -0.28 -14.28 -20.23
N ASP A 45 1.01 -14.46 -20.49
CA ASP A 45 1.70 -15.74 -20.32
C ASP A 45 2.27 -15.95 -18.91
N SER A 46 2.30 -14.89 -18.11
CA SER A 46 2.82 -14.90 -16.74
C SER A 46 1.72 -15.08 -15.70
N LEU A 47 0.51 -14.61 -16.00
CA LEU A 47 -0.67 -14.75 -15.13
C LEU A 47 -1.46 -16.03 -15.42
N PHE A 48 -2.27 -16.45 -14.45
CA PHE A 48 -3.25 -17.52 -14.66
C PHE A 48 -4.27 -17.12 -15.72
N LYS A 49 -4.72 -18.09 -16.53
CA LYS A 49 -5.67 -17.81 -17.61
C LYS A 49 -7.01 -17.31 -17.08
N GLU A 50 -7.41 -17.84 -15.93
CA GLU A 50 -8.65 -17.52 -15.24
C GLU A 50 -8.66 -16.07 -14.75
N TRP A 51 -7.51 -15.55 -14.32
CA TRP A 51 -7.33 -14.18 -13.81
C TRP A 51 -7.63 -13.10 -14.85
N THR A 52 -7.53 -13.43 -16.14
CA THR A 52 -7.70 -12.48 -17.25
C THR A 52 -8.93 -12.76 -18.11
N ALA A 53 -9.82 -13.65 -17.65
CA ALA A 53 -10.99 -14.12 -18.39
C ALA A 53 -12.23 -13.21 -18.23
N TYR A 54 -12.07 -11.91 -18.43
CA TYR A 54 -13.14 -10.90 -18.30
C TYR A 54 -14.26 -11.06 -19.35
N ASP A 55 -15.45 -10.60 -19.03
CA ASP A 55 -16.59 -10.45 -19.94
C ASP A 55 -16.49 -9.12 -20.72
N ASP A 56 -17.28 -8.93 -21.78
CA ASP A 56 -16.97 -7.94 -22.83
C ASP A 56 -16.83 -6.48 -22.36
N LEU A 57 -17.59 -6.01 -21.38
CA LEU A 57 -17.43 -4.66 -20.81
C LEU A 57 -16.14 -4.53 -19.97
N ALA A 58 -15.81 -5.54 -19.17
CA ALA A 58 -14.60 -5.57 -18.36
C ALA A 58 -13.33 -5.80 -19.23
N LYS A 59 -13.46 -6.52 -20.35
CA LYS A 59 -12.38 -6.63 -21.36
C LYS A 59 -12.03 -5.27 -21.96
N ILE A 60 -13.03 -4.44 -22.26
CA ILE A 60 -12.80 -3.09 -22.82
C ILE A 60 -11.96 -2.27 -21.84
N ALA A 61 -12.26 -2.32 -20.54
CA ALA A 61 -11.47 -1.62 -19.52
C ALA A 61 -9.99 -2.02 -19.49
N LEU A 62 -9.69 -3.31 -19.72
CA LEU A 62 -8.32 -3.80 -19.76
C LEU A 62 -7.57 -3.23 -20.98
N ASP A 63 -8.28 -3.07 -22.10
CA ASP A 63 -7.76 -2.52 -23.35
C ASP A 63 -7.72 -0.97 -23.37
N THR A 64 -8.48 -0.27 -22.51
CA THR A 64 -8.53 1.21 -22.41
C THR A 64 -7.60 1.80 -21.34
N SER A 65 -7.08 0.98 -20.43
CA SER A 65 -6.17 1.45 -19.37
C SER A 65 -4.88 2.05 -19.95
N LEU A 66 -4.58 3.29 -19.56
CA LEU A 66 -3.66 4.26 -20.17
C LEU A 66 -2.17 3.86 -20.24
N VAL A 67 -1.79 2.61 -20.01
CA VAL A 67 -0.39 2.16 -20.09
C VAL A 67 -0.25 0.77 -20.74
N VAL A 68 -1.25 -0.12 -20.72
CA VAL A 68 -1.06 -1.52 -21.15
C VAL A 68 -1.38 -1.72 -22.63
N GLY A 69 -0.39 -1.44 -23.48
CA GLY A 69 -0.28 -2.17 -24.74
C GLY A 69 0.09 -3.63 -24.47
N ASN A 70 -0.31 -4.56 -25.36
CA ASN A 70 -0.12 -6.02 -25.31
C ASN A 70 1.35 -6.53 -25.30
N GLU A 71 2.32 -5.76 -24.78
CA GLU A 71 3.75 -6.00 -24.96
C GLU A 71 4.57 -5.99 -23.66
N TYR A 72 3.97 -5.69 -22.49
CA TYR A 72 4.72 -5.76 -21.24
C TYR A 72 5.04 -7.19 -20.86
N LYS A 73 6.28 -7.35 -20.40
CA LYS A 73 6.76 -8.59 -19.80
C LYS A 73 7.02 -8.42 -18.32
N ILE A 74 6.75 -9.46 -17.56
CA ILE A 74 7.07 -9.56 -16.14
C ILE A 74 7.93 -10.80 -15.89
N ILE A 75 8.51 -10.88 -14.70
CA ILE A 75 9.35 -11.99 -14.24
C ILE A 75 8.72 -12.47 -12.94
N SER A 76 8.01 -13.60 -12.98
CA SER A 76 7.29 -14.17 -11.84
C SER A 76 8.19 -14.47 -10.64
N GLU A 77 9.44 -14.81 -10.92
CA GLU A 77 10.47 -15.15 -9.94
C GLU A 77 10.81 -13.94 -9.06
N PHE A 78 10.62 -12.71 -9.56
CA PHE A 78 10.88 -11.51 -8.78
C PHE A 78 9.81 -11.25 -7.72
N SER A 79 8.59 -11.79 -7.85
CA SER A 79 7.49 -11.56 -6.90
C SER A 79 7.04 -12.82 -6.14
N ALA A 80 7.81 -13.89 -6.21
CA ALA A 80 7.50 -15.14 -5.52
C ALA A 80 7.59 -14.98 -4.00
N SER A 81 6.49 -15.19 -3.28
CA SER A 81 6.50 -15.17 -1.81
C SER A 81 7.41 -16.26 -1.26
N MET A 82 8.44 -15.85 -0.52
CA MET A 82 9.45 -16.74 0.09
C MET A 82 8.79 -17.78 1.02
N THR A 83 7.81 -17.35 1.81
CA THR A 83 7.06 -18.24 2.70
C THR A 83 6.20 -19.25 1.95
N ASN A 84 5.57 -18.83 0.85
CA ASN A 84 4.79 -19.75 0.01
C ASN A 84 5.65 -20.82 -0.69
N ILE A 85 6.93 -20.53 -0.93
CA ILE A 85 7.88 -21.49 -1.50
C ILE A 85 8.71 -22.24 -0.43
N GLY A 86 8.29 -22.18 0.84
CA GLY A 86 8.82 -23.03 1.92
C GLY A 86 10.04 -22.47 2.65
N TYR A 87 10.25 -21.16 2.62
CA TYR A 87 11.22 -20.49 3.48
C TYR A 87 10.54 -19.92 4.73
N GLU A 88 11.26 -19.93 5.85
CA GLU A 88 10.81 -19.37 7.12
C GLU A 88 11.75 -18.27 7.59
N TYR A 89 11.22 -17.29 8.33
CA TYR A 89 12.03 -16.26 8.95
C TYR A 89 12.95 -16.85 10.02
N VAL A 90 14.18 -16.35 10.08
CA VAL A 90 15.16 -16.71 11.10
C VAL A 90 15.59 -15.44 11.85
N PRO A 91 15.58 -15.43 13.19
CA PRO A 91 16.15 -14.33 13.96
C PRO A 91 17.59 -14.06 13.56
N ILE A 92 17.94 -12.78 13.37
CA ILE A 92 19.19 -12.38 12.72
C ILE A 92 20.41 -12.87 13.50
N LEU A 93 20.36 -12.81 14.83
CA LEU A 93 21.45 -13.28 15.71
C LEU A 93 21.55 -14.82 15.78
N GLN A 94 20.52 -15.54 15.32
CA GLN A 94 20.48 -17.00 15.26
C GLN A 94 20.83 -17.56 13.88
N SER A 95 21.08 -16.69 12.89
CA SER A 95 21.49 -17.03 11.53
C SER A 95 22.99 -16.84 11.33
N GLU A 96 23.64 -17.79 10.66
CA GLU A 96 25.06 -17.63 10.28
C GLU A 96 25.23 -16.52 9.22
N LEU A 97 24.33 -16.47 8.22
CA LEU A 97 24.31 -15.40 7.22
C LEU A 97 24.03 -14.04 7.85
N GLY A 98 23.04 -13.94 8.73
CA GLY A 98 22.68 -12.72 9.46
C GLY A 98 23.85 -12.17 10.27
N LYS A 99 24.47 -13.02 11.10
CA LYS A 99 25.69 -12.64 11.85
C LYS A 99 26.84 -12.21 10.94
N SER A 100 27.03 -12.87 9.80
CA SER A 100 28.06 -12.49 8.84
C SER A 100 27.80 -11.11 8.22
N ILE A 101 26.54 -10.81 7.88
CA ILE A 101 26.15 -9.50 7.35
C ILE A 101 26.38 -8.43 8.41
N LEU A 102 25.91 -8.63 9.65
CA LEU A 102 26.15 -7.70 10.76
C LEU A 102 27.64 -7.41 10.94
N LYS A 103 28.48 -8.44 10.92
CA LYS A 103 29.93 -8.28 10.98
C LYS A 103 30.47 -7.42 9.83
N THR A 104 29.98 -7.63 8.61
CA THR A 104 30.36 -6.80 7.45
C THR A 104 29.91 -5.35 7.63
N LEU A 105 28.73 -5.10 8.22
CA LEU A 105 28.27 -3.74 8.56
C LEU A 105 29.17 -3.09 9.61
N ASP A 106 29.49 -3.82 10.70
CA ASP A 106 30.36 -3.36 11.79
C ASP A 106 31.77 -3.03 11.29
N ASP A 107 32.36 -3.92 10.48
CA ASP A 107 33.70 -3.76 9.89
C ASP A 107 33.80 -2.51 8.98
N ASN A 108 32.66 -2.00 8.49
CA ASN A 108 32.57 -0.83 7.63
C ASN A 108 31.89 0.37 8.33
N GLU A 109 31.78 0.33 9.66
CA GLU A 109 31.25 1.43 10.49
C GLU A 109 29.82 1.86 10.10
N MET A 110 29.00 0.93 9.58
CA MET A 110 27.62 1.21 9.22
C MET A 110 26.70 1.23 10.44
N VAL A 111 25.80 2.22 10.51
CA VAL A 111 24.83 2.34 11.60
C VAL A 111 23.56 1.58 11.26
N TYR A 112 23.13 0.70 12.16
CA TYR A 112 21.90 -0.08 12.04
C TYR A 112 21.23 -0.25 13.40
N TYR A 113 19.97 -0.68 13.40
CA TYR A 113 19.21 -1.00 14.60
C TYR A 113 18.23 -2.14 14.34
N PHE A 114 17.96 -2.95 15.37
CA PHE A 114 17.00 -4.04 15.30
C PHE A 114 15.56 -3.52 15.37
N GLU A 115 14.66 -4.17 14.63
CA GLU A 115 13.22 -3.96 14.79
C GLU A 115 12.75 -4.72 16.03
N ASN A 116 12.74 -4.03 17.16
CA ASN A 116 12.37 -4.60 18.46
C ASN A 116 10.97 -4.21 18.92
N ASN A 117 10.36 -3.19 18.33
CA ASN A 117 8.99 -2.79 18.63
C ASN A 117 8.07 -3.30 17.52
N LEU A 118 7.31 -4.35 17.79
CA LEU A 118 6.40 -4.96 16.82
C LEU A 118 4.97 -4.50 17.10
N LEU A 119 4.34 -3.85 16.13
CA LEU A 119 2.95 -3.41 16.24
C LEU A 119 2.00 -4.61 16.31
N ILE A 120 1.12 -4.58 17.30
CA ILE A 120 -0.02 -5.51 17.42
C ILE A 120 -1.23 -4.90 16.70
N ASP A 121 -1.45 -3.60 16.89
CA ASP A 121 -2.43 -2.77 16.22
C ASP A 121 -1.89 -1.35 16.03
N ASP A 122 -2.70 -0.40 15.55
CA ASP A 122 -2.28 0.98 15.30
C ASP A 122 -1.92 1.78 16.58
N PHE A 123 -2.17 1.24 17.78
CA PHE A 123 -1.96 1.91 19.06
C PHE A 123 -1.03 1.16 20.02
N GLN A 124 -0.83 -0.14 19.81
CA GLN A 124 -0.11 -1.03 20.72
C GLN A 124 1.05 -1.73 20.02
N PHE A 125 2.15 -1.88 20.75
CA PHE A 125 3.30 -2.67 20.33
C PHE A 125 3.72 -3.64 21.43
N VAL A 126 4.44 -4.69 21.03
CA VAL A 126 5.20 -5.56 21.91
C VAL A 126 6.69 -5.34 21.66
N GLU A 127 7.46 -5.24 22.74
CA GLU A 127 8.91 -5.18 22.67
C GLU A 127 9.49 -6.61 22.66
N VAL A 128 10.41 -6.87 21.74
CA VAL A 128 11.14 -8.14 21.62
C VAL A 128 12.63 -7.91 21.79
N ASP A 129 13.32 -8.82 22.47
CA ASP A 129 14.78 -8.74 22.61
C ASP A 129 15.48 -8.88 21.24
N ASP A 130 16.65 -8.24 21.08
CA ASP A 130 17.47 -8.30 19.86
C ASP A 130 17.79 -9.75 19.43
N GLU A 131 17.86 -10.70 20.38
CA GLU A 131 18.06 -12.14 20.11
C GLU A 131 16.94 -12.76 19.25
N PHE A 132 15.75 -12.16 19.26
CA PHE A 132 14.57 -12.59 18.51
C PHE A 132 14.22 -11.66 17.35
N ALA A 133 14.98 -10.58 17.14
CA ALA A 133 14.72 -9.63 16.07
C ALA A 133 14.85 -10.31 14.69
N LEU A 134 13.77 -10.19 13.90
CA LEU A 134 13.70 -10.74 12.54
C LEU A 134 14.22 -9.77 11.48
N ARG A 135 14.27 -8.47 11.82
CA ARG A 135 14.61 -7.39 10.90
C ARG A 135 15.61 -6.43 11.52
N VAL A 136 16.50 -5.92 10.68
CA VAL A 136 17.39 -4.80 10.97
C VAL A 136 17.11 -3.68 9.99
N HIS A 137 17.16 -2.44 10.46
CA HIS A 137 16.97 -1.24 9.66
C HIS A 137 18.24 -0.40 9.59
N LEU A 138 18.41 0.27 8.45
CA LEU A 138 19.51 1.18 8.16
C LEU A 138 18.96 2.46 7.52
N PRO A 139 19.31 3.65 8.04
CA PRO A 139 18.83 4.92 7.51
C PRO A 139 19.58 5.34 6.24
N TRP A 140 18.83 5.83 5.26
CA TRP A 140 19.33 6.38 4.01
C TRP A 140 18.59 7.66 3.63
N GLU A 141 19.14 8.39 2.67
CA GLU A 141 18.53 9.60 2.12
C GLU A 141 18.38 9.44 0.60
N THR A 142 17.25 9.90 0.07
CA THR A 142 17.05 10.01 -1.37
C THR A 142 17.86 11.18 -1.92
N TYR A 143 17.90 11.33 -3.24
CA TYR A 143 18.51 12.49 -3.88
C TYR A 143 17.76 13.80 -3.62
N PHE A 144 16.59 13.77 -2.96
CA PHE A 144 15.88 14.95 -2.47
C PHE A 144 16.20 15.28 -1.01
N GLY A 145 17.06 14.49 -0.35
CA GLY A 145 17.33 14.58 1.08
C GLY A 145 16.21 14.04 1.97
N SER A 146 15.16 13.44 1.39
CA SER A 146 14.12 12.76 2.17
C SER A 146 14.66 11.45 2.72
N ARG A 147 14.30 11.14 3.95
CA ARG A 147 14.82 9.95 4.64
C ARG A 147 13.96 8.73 4.39
N PHE A 148 14.60 7.58 4.36
CA PHE A 148 13.93 6.30 4.28
C PHE A 148 14.79 5.20 4.92
N MET A 149 14.20 4.02 5.07
CA MET A 149 14.89 2.86 5.64
C MET A 149 15.14 1.81 4.56
N GLN A 150 16.37 1.30 4.58
CA GLN A 150 16.67 -0.02 4.04
C GLN A 150 16.64 -1.01 5.20
N SER A 151 16.39 -2.27 4.91
CA SER A 151 16.25 -3.31 5.91
C SER A 151 16.70 -4.64 5.36
N PHE A 152 17.03 -5.56 6.24
CA PHE A 152 17.16 -6.94 5.83
C PHE A 152 16.53 -7.91 6.81
N VAL A 153 16.09 -9.02 6.27
CA VAL A 153 15.55 -10.19 6.96
C VAL A 153 16.27 -11.43 6.45
N ILE A 154 16.33 -12.48 7.28
CA ILE A 154 16.90 -13.76 6.87
C ILE A 154 15.80 -14.80 6.75
N TYR A 155 15.82 -15.50 5.62
CA TYR A 155 14.99 -16.65 5.34
C TYR A 155 15.83 -17.93 5.38
N ARG A 156 15.22 -19.04 5.78
CA ARG A 156 15.83 -20.37 5.71
C ARG A 156 14.84 -21.39 5.17
N ASN A 157 15.27 -22.20 4.21
CA ASN A 157 14.44 -23.28 3.68
C ASN A 157 14.61 -24.59 4.45
N ALA A 158 13.82 -25.60 4.08
CA ALA A 158 13.83 -26.93 4.72
C ALA A 158 15.18 -27.67 4.62
N GLU A 159 16.04 -27.31 3.66
CA GLU A 159 17.40 -27.88 3.51
C GLU A 159 18.43 -27.18 4.41
N GLY A 160 18.03 -26.12 5.11
CA GLY A 160 18.89 -25.31 5.97
C GLY A 160 19.65 -24.21 5.22
N ASN A 161 19.37 -23.99 3.94
CA ASN A 161 19.98 -22.92 3.16
C ASN A 161 19.37 -21.57 3.55
N GLU A 162 20.24 -20.59 3.82
CA GLU A 162 19.82 -19.24 4.21
C GLU A 162 19.90 -18.26 3.04
N GLU A 163 18.92 -17.36 2.95
CA GLU A 163 18.86 -16.26 2.01
C GLU A 163 18.58 -14.96 2.77
N CYS A 164 19.35 -13.93 2.49
CA CYS A 164 19.10 -12.58 2.97
C CYS A 164 18.23 -11.86 1.94
N TYR A 165 17.10 -11.31 2.38
CA TYR A 165 16.38 -10.30 1.59
C TYR A 165 16.77 -8.92 2.10
N TRP A 166 17.61 -8.21 1.33
CA TRP A 166 17.97 -6.81 1.59
C TRP A 166 17.09 -5.91 0.76
N HIS A 167 16.26 -5.10 1.41
CA HIS A 167 15.15 -4.42 0.78
C HIS A 167 14.89 -3.03 1.36
N SER A 168 13.98 -2.30 0.72
CA SER A 168 13.38 -1.08 1.25
C SER A 168 11.88 -1.13 0.98
N PRO A 169 11.03 -0.71 1.93
CA PRO A 169 9.68 -0.26 1.60
C PRO A 169 9.77 0.93 0.64
N VAL A 170 9.22 0.78 -0.56
CA VAL A 170 9.32 1.80 -1.62
C VAL A 170 7.99 2.50 -1.87
N LEU A 171 6.86 1.82 -1.68
CA LEU A 171 5.52 2.40 -1.80
C LEU A 171 4.65 2.00 -0.60
N TYR A 172 3.90 2.96 -0.10
CA TYR A 172 2.84 2.84 0.90
C TYR A 172 1.49 2.94 0.21
N GLY A 173 0.59 1.99 0.47
CA GLY A 173 -0.79 2.02 -0.01
C GLY A 173 -1.67 2.71 1.03
N SER A 174 -2.28 3.84 0.66
CA SER A 174 -3.09 4.66 1.58
C SER A 174 -4.34 3.97 2.12
N ARG A 175 -4.84 2.95 1.41
CA ARG A 175 -6.07 2.21 1.73
C ARG A 175 -5.93 0.74 1.33
N PRO A 176 -6.74 -0.15 1.91
CA PRO A 176 -6.90 -1.50 1.37
C PRO A 176 -7.55 -1.47 -0.02
N MET A 177 -7.15 -2.40 -0.88
CA MET A 177 -7.86 -2.73 -2.12
C MET A 177 -9.11 -3.56 -1.77
N LEU A 178 -10.25 -3.21 -2.35
CA LEU A 178 -11.57 -3.67 -1.93
C LEU A 178 -12.36 -4.35 -3.04
N GLY A 179 -11.83 -4.42 -4.27
CA GLY A 179 -12.54 -4.92 -5.44
C GLY A 179 -13.79 -4.11 -5.77
N ARG A 180 -13.68 -2.77 -5.70
CA ARG A 180 -14.82 -1.87 -5.91
C ARG A 180 -15.28 -1.92 -7.36
N ASN A 181 -16.58 -1.73 -7.54
CA ASN A 181 -17.13 -1.33 -8.83
C ASN A 181 -16.69 0.11 -9.09
N TYR A 182 -16.51 0.47 -10.34
CA TYR A 182 -16.19 1.84 -10.73
C TYR A 182 -17.07 2.26 -11.90
N TYR A 183 -17.08 3.56 -12.19
CA TYR A 183 -17.95 4.13 -13.21
C TYR A 183 -17.12 4.71 -14.34
N GLU A 184 -17.40 4.27 -15.57
CA GLU A 184 -16.73 4.78 -16.77
C GLU A 184 -17.68 5.63 -17.61
N ILE A 185 -17.12 6.68 -18.23
CA ILE A 185 -17.86 7.61 -19.07
C ILE A 185 -17.58 7.24 -20.53
N LEU A 186 -18.59 6.72 -21.23
CA LEU A 186 -18.41 6.21 -22.60
C LEU A 186 -18.32 7.32 -23.64
N THR A 187 -19.02 8.45 -23.45
CA THR A 187 -19.13 9.52 -24.46
C THR A 187 -19.10 10.93 -23.88
N ASP A 188 -19.88 11.25 -22.84
CA ASP A 188 -20.00 12.61 -22.30
C ASP A 188 -20.29 12.58 -20.79
N ILE A 189 -19.54 13.37 -20.01
CA ILE A 189 -19.71 13.44 -18.55
C ILE A 189 -20.98 14.17 -18.13
N GLU A 190 -21.56 15.01 -19.01
CA GLU A 190 -22.78 15.76 -18.74
C GLU A 190 -24.05 14.94 -19.03
N ASP A 191 -23.93 13.78 -19.68
CA ASP A 191 -25.03 12.87 -19.97
C ASP A 191 -25.05 11.68 -18.99
N PRO A 192 -26.02 11.60 -18.07
CA PRO A 192 -26.14 10.50 -17.12
C PRO A 192 -26.23 9.11 -17.78
N ASP A 193 -26.79 9.01 -19.01
CA ASP A 193 -26.89 7.75 -19.75
C ASP A 193 -25.52 7.30 -20.32
N SER A 194 -24.51 8.16 -20.26
CA SER A 194 -23.13 7.87 -20.67
C SER A 194 -22.28 7.25 -19.56
N ILE A 195 -22.76 7.28 -18.32
CA ILE A 195 -22.06 6.74 -17.14
C ILE A 195 -22.46 5.28 -16.98
N VAL A 196 -21.52 4.37 -17.21
CA VAL A 196 -21.73 2.93 -17.08
C VAL A 196 -20.94 2.41 -15.89
N GLU A 197 -21.64 1.70 -15.00
CA GLU A 197 -20.99 0.94 -13.93
C GLU A 197 -20.22 -0.24 -14.55
N ILE A 198 -18.93 -0.33 -14.25
CA ILE A 198 -18.08 -1.46 -14.58
C ILE A 198 -17.82 -2.23 -13.29
N ASN A 199 -18.24 -3.49 -13.32
CA ASN A 199 -18.12 -4.41 -12.22
C ASN A 199 -17.84 -5.82 -12.74
N LEU A 200 -17.09 -6.59 -11.96
CA LEU A 200 -17.05 -8.03 -12.16
C LEU A 200 -18.42 -8.62 -11.81
N SER A 201 -18.95 -9.43 -12.72
CA SER A 201 -20.11 -10.27 -12.48
C SER A 201 -19.84 -11.27 -11.36
N LYS A 202 -20.90 -11.81 -10.76
CA LYS A 202 -20.77 -12.87 -9.75
C LYS A 202 -20.03 -14.08 -10.31
N GLU A 203 -20.29 -14.44 -11.57
CA GLU A 203 -19.64 -15.55 -12.27
C GLU A 203 -18.14 -15.28 -12.51
N GLU A 204 -17.75 -14.05 -12.86
CA GLU A 204 -16.34 -13.66 -12.97
C GLU A 204 -15.61 -13.78 -11.62
N ARG A 205 -16.22 -13.28 -10.54
CA ARG A 205 -15.66 -13.40 -9.19
C ARG A 205 -15.51 -14.87 -8.76
N GLU A 206 -16.51 -15.70 -9.04
CA GLU A 206 -16.47 -17.15 -8.76
C GLU A 206 -15.42 -17.90 -9.57
N ARG A 207 -15.13 -17.45 -10.80
CA ARG A 207 -14.04 -17.96 -11.63
C ARG A 207 -12.65 -17.50 -11.17
N GLY A 208 -12.57 -16.54 -10.24
CA GLY A 208 -11.32 -15.98 -9.75
C GLY A 208 -10.68 -14.99 -10.71
N VAL A 209 -11.49 -14.28 -11.50
CA VAL A 209 -11.01 -13.14 -12.31
C VAL A 209 -10.47 -12.06 -11.35
N LEU A 210 -9.33 -11.46 -11.70
CA LEU A 210 -8.73 -10.41 -10.88
C LEU A 210 -9.67 -9.21 -10.77
N ALA A 211 -9.78 -8.66 -9.56
CA ALA A 211 -10.43 -7.38 -9.41
C ALA A 211 -9.59 -6.28 -10.07
N PHE A 212 -10.25 -5.19 -10.46
CA PHE A 212 -9.59 -4.11 -11.22
C PHE A 212 -8.51 -3.40 -10.41
N ASP A 213 -8.69 -3.30 -9.09
CA ASP A 213 -7.66 -2.79 -8.19
C ASP A 213 -6.47 -3.74 -8.02
N ASP A 214 -6.68 -5.06 -8.16
CA ASP A 214 -5.58 -6.03 -8.16
C ASP A 214 -4.64 -5.87 -9.37
N TRP A 215 -5.06 -5.19 -10.44
CA TRP A 215 -4.19 -4.94 -11.61
C TRP A 215 -2.91 -4.21 -11.21
N SER A 216 -3.00 -3.28 -10.26
CA SER A 216 -1.83 -2.60 -9.74
C SER A 216 -0.79 -3.60 -9.23
N ARG A 217 -1.21 -4.54 -8.39
CA ARG A 217 -0.33 -5.50 -7.69
C ARG A 217 0.15 -6.62 -8.60
N GLU A 218 -0.71 -7.10 -9.49
CA GLU A 218 -0.43 -8.29 -10.30
C GLU A 218 0.19 -7.96 -11.67
N ILE A 219 0.09 -6.71 -12.13
CA ILE A 219 0.53 -6.30 -13.47
C ILE A 219 1.49 -5.12 -13.42
N TYR A 220 1.02 -3.97 -12.92
CA TYR A 220 1.73 -2.71 -13.06
C TYR A 220 2.98 -2.65 -12.17
N LEU A 221 2.86 -2.98 -10.88
CA LEU A 221 3.98 -2.97 -9.96
C LEU A 221 5.05 -4.03 -10.30
N PRO A 222 4.73 -5.27 -10.71
CA PRO A 222 5.74 -6.23 -11.18
C PRO A 222 6.49 -5.76 -12.43
N TRP A 223 5.79 -5.15 -13.39
CA TRP A 223 6.43 -4.57 -14.57
C TRP A 223 7.35 -3.39 -14.20
N LEU A 224 6.84 -2.48 -13.36
CA LEU A 224 7.60 -1.32 -12.88
C LEU A 224 8.82 -1.75 -12.08
N ALA A 225 8.68 -2.73 -11.18
CA ALA A 225 9.77 -3.27 -10.37
C ALA A 225 10.90 -3.80 -11.23
N LYS A 226 10.61 -4.60 -12.25
CA LYS A 226 11.61 -5.07 -13.23
C LYS A 226 12.37 -3.91 -13.87
N SER A 227 11.65 -2.87 -14.29
CA SER A 227 12.25 -1.68 -14.91
C SER A 227 13.13 -0.89 -13.93
N LEU A 228 12.67 -0.78 -12.67
CA LEU A 228 13.41 -0.12 -11.59
C LEU A 228 14.65 -0.93 -11.18
N PHE A 229 14.60 -2.26 -11.14
CA PHE A 229 15.77 -3.11 -10.88
C PHE A 229 16.84 -2.96 -11.96
N TYR A 230 16.43 -2.86 -13.23
CA TYR A 230 17.35 -2.56 -14.32
C TYR A 230 18.07 -1.22 -14.08
N LEU A 231 17.33 -0.15 -13.80
CA LEU A 231 17.94 1.16 -13.50
C LEU A 231 18.77 1.15 -12.22
N ALA A 232 18.38 0.36 -11.23
CA ALA A 232 19.11 0.18 -9.99
C ALA A 232 20.44 -0.56 -10.21
N GLU A 233 20.53 -1.49 -11.15
CA GLU A 233 21.77 -2.25 -11.38
C GLU A 233 22.67 -1.59 -12.43
N THR A 234 22.09 -0.89 -13.40
CA THR A 234 22.85 -0.35 -14.52
C THR A 234 23.70 0.87 -14.12
N PRO A 235 25.01 0.86 -14.37
CA PRO A 235 25.86 2.01 -14.10
C PRO A 235 25.70 3.13 -15.15
N PHE A 236 25.20 2.81 -16.33
CA PHE A 236 24.97 3.74 -17.44
C PHE A 236 23.67 3.34 -18.17
N PRO A 237 22.49 3.81 -17.74
CA PRO A 237 21.24 3.53 -18.43
C PRO A 237 21.24 4.26 -19.78
N SER A 238 21.80 3.63 -20.82
CA SER A 238 21.80 4.14 -22.20
C SER A 238 20.76 3.39 -23.01
N SER A 239 20.05 4.08 -23.90
CA SER A 239 18.99 3.50 -24.72
C SER A 239 19.46 2.67 -25.92
N ILE A 240 20.78 2.47 -26.10
CA ILE A 240 21.36 2.08 -27.40
C ILE A 240 22.14 0.76 -27.35
N MET A 241 22.58 0.29 -26.18
CA MET A 241 23.41 -0.92 -26.07
C MET A 241 22.88 -1.91 -25.04
N ASN A 242 22.69 -3.15 -25.50
CA ASN A 242 22.43 -4.29 -24.63
C ASN A 242 23.70 -4.66 -23.86
N MET A 243 23.58 -4.84 -22.55
CA MET A 243 24.69 -5.04 -21.63
C MET A 243 24.41 -6.23 -20.71
N SER A 244 25.46 -6.97 -20.34
CA SER A 244 25.33 -8.07 -19.39
C SER A 244 25.23 -7.58 -17.96
N ARG A 245 24.37 -8.23 -17.17
CA ARG A 245 24.24 -8.03 -15.72
C ARG A 245 25.55 -8.20 -14.94
N SER A 246 26.51 -8.94 -15.49
CA SER A 246 27.87 -9.07 -14.95
C SER A 246 28.60 -7.73 -14.78
N LEU A 247 28.22 -6.68 -15.49
CA LEU A 247 28.78 -5.34 -15.32
C LEU A 247 28.40 -4.69 -13.99
N ALA A 248 27.20 -4.95 -13.49
CA ALA A 248 26.77 -4.45 -12.18
C ALA A 248 27.53 -5.14 -11.04
N PHE A 249 27.86 -6.42 -11.22
CA PHE A 249 28.45 -7.31 -10.23
C PHE A 249 29.85 -7.79 -10.64
N SER A 250 30.64 -6.90 -11.24
CA SER A 250 31.96 -7.22 -11.76
C SER A 250 32.89 -7.76 -10.65
N GLY A 251 33.48 -8.93 -10.91
CA GLY A 251 34.34 -9.63 -9.95
C GLY A 251 33.63 -10.67 -9.08
N LEU A 252 32.30 -10.79 -9.18
CA LEU A 252 31.53 -11.88 -8.59
C LEU A 252 31.30 -13.02 -9.60
N ASN A 253 31.15 -14.24 -9.11
CA ASN A 253 30.64 -15.33 -9.92
C ASN A 253 29.14 -15.10 -10.19
N GLU A 254 28.64 -15.43 -11.38
CA GLU A 254 27.22 -15.30 -11.73
C GLU A 254 26.30 -16.03 -10.74
N ALA A 255 26.74 -17.17 -10.19
CA ALA A 255 25.99 -17.90 -9.16
C ALA A 255 25.84 -17.14 -7.83
N GLN A 256 26.64 -16.09 -7.62
CA GLN A 256 26.56 -15.20 -6.45
C GLN A 256 25.79 -13.91 -6.75
N PHE A 257 25.34 -13.70 -7.99
CA PHE A 257 24.60 -12.49 -8.30
C PHE A 257 23.32 -12.46 -7.47
N PRO A 258 23.06 -11.34 -6.78
CA PRO A 258 21.82 -11.21 -6.03
C PRO A 258 20.62 -11.38 -6.96
N ILE A 259 19.49 -11.90 -6.49
CA ILE A 259 18.28 -12.07 -7.29
C ILE A 259 17.34 -10.90 -6.98
N PRO A 260 16.93 -10.07 -7.96
CA PRO A 260 15.96 -9.02 -7.71
C PRO A 260 14.66 -9.59 -7.15
N HIS A 261 14.10 -8.96 -6.13
CA HIS A 261 12.93 -9.45 -5.45
C HIS A 261 12.05 -8.30 -4.93
N MET A 262 10.76 -8.37 -5.23
CA MET A 262 9.73 -7.50 -4.70
C MET A 262 8.66 -8.33 -3.98
N GLN A 263 8.03 -7.73 -3.00
CA GLN A 263 6.84 -8.31 -2.38
C GLN A 263 5.88 -7.21 -1.97
N ILE A 264 4.59 -7.55 -1.93
CA ILE A 264 3.54 -6.64 -1.47
C ILE A 264 2.95 -7.25 -0.20
N GLU A 265 3.22 -6.58 0.91
CA GLU A 265 2.81 -6.98 2.24
C GLU A 265 1.52 -6.24 2.62
N ASN A 266 0.58 -6.96 3.24
CA ASN A 266 -0.64 -6.37 3.78
C ASN A 266 -0.47 -6.16 5.28
N ARG A 267 -1.02 -5.06 5.83
CA ARG A 267 -0.87 -4.68 7.25
C ARG A 267 0.60 -4.74 7.71
N ALA A 268 1.48 -4.20 6.88
CA ALA A 268 2.92 -4.26 7.11
C ALA A 268 3.36 -3.12 8.03
N GLN A 269 4.18 -3.42 9.03
CA GLN A 269 4.82 -2.37 9.80
C GLN A 269 5.79 -1.58 8.92
N LEU A 270 5.65 -0.25 8.96
CA LEU A 270 6.53 0.71 8.33
C LEU A 270 7.11 1.63 9.39
N LEU A 271 8.43 1.82 9.37
CA LEU A 271 9.06 2.91 10.10
C LEU A 271 9.14 4.15 9.20
N ALA A 272 8.15 5.03 9.31
CA ALA A 272 8.13 6.29 8.59
C ALA A 272 9.07 7.28 9.29
N VAL A 273 9.99 7.88 8.53
CA VAL A 273 10.97 8.82 9.07
C VAL A 273 10.90 10.14 8.34
N GLY A 274 11.11 11.23 9.07
CA GLY A 274 11.07 12.57 8.51
C GLY A 274 11.95 13.54 9.25
N THR A 275 11.75 14.82 8.94
CA THR A 275 12.56 15.92 9.48
C THR A 275 11.64 17.01 10.01
N ARG A 276 11.73 17.30 11.31
CA ARG A 276 11.06 18.46 11.91
C ARG A 276 12.09 19.55 12.18
N SER A 277 11.78 20.78 11.79
CA SER A 277 12.59 21.95 12.11
C SER A 277 11.72 23.05 12.67
N ASN A 278 12.11 23.61 13.81
CA ASN A 278 11.48 24.80 14.39
C ASN A 278 12.34 26.06 14.24
N GLY A 279 13.33 26.04 13.32
CA GLY A 279 14.26 27.14 13.08
C GLY A 279 15.47 27.18 14.04
N GLU A 280 15.38 26.58 15.23
CA GLU A 280 16.48 26.50 16.20
C GLU A 280 17.09 25.10 16.29
N ARG A 281 16.27 24.06 16.12
CA ARG A 281 16.67 22.67 16.20
C ARG A 281 16.01 21.86 15.09
N VAL A 282 16.81 21.00 14.47
CA VAL A 282 16.34 19.96 13.57
C VAL A 282 16.27 18.64 14.35
N THR A 283 15.14 17.97 14.29
CA THR A 283 14.94 16.63 14.84
C THR A 283 14.52 15.67 13.74
N TYR A 284 14.76 14.39 13.97
CA TYR A 284 14.54 13.33 13.00
C TYR A 284 13.66 12.25 13.61
N PRO A 285 12.37 12.53 13.77
CA PRO A 285 11.42 11.58 14.32
C PRO A 285 11.28 10.36 13.42
N ALA A 286 10.91 9.25 14.06
CA ALA A 286 10.51 8.01 13.42
C ALA A 286 9.17 7.57 14.02
N LEU A 287 8.25 7.12 13.17
CA LEU A 287 6.91 6.67 13.53
C LEU A 287 6.75 5.23 13.06
N ASN A 288 6.43 4.32 13.97
CA ASN A 288 5.96 2.99 13.60
C ASN A 288 4.48 3.11 13.24
N ILE A 289 4.13 2.69 12.03
CA ILE A 289 2.75 2.66 11.56
C ILE A 289 2.46 1.30 10.90
N LEU A 290 1.18 0.92 10.84
CA LEU A 290 0.73 -0.18 9.99
C LEU A 290 0.30 0.38 8.63
N ALA A 291 0.96 -0.06 7.57
CA ALA A 291 0.54 0.21 6.21
C ALA A 291 -0.54 -0.79 5.80
N PRO A 292 -1.72 -0.34 5.31
CA PRO A 292 -2.73 -1.24 4.74
C PRO A 292 -2.11 -2.19 3.71
N GLN A 293 -1.27 -1.61 2.85
CA GLN A 293 -0.42 -2.31 1.90
C GLN A 293 0.93 -1.62 1.80
N GLN A 294 1.97 -2.39 1.53
CA GLN A 294 3.32 -1.89 1.33
C GLN A 294 4.02 -2.67 0.24
N MET A 295 4.57 -1.98 -0.76
CA MET A 295 5.47 -2.60 -1.72
C MET A 295 6.91 -2.50 -1.20
N GLN A 296 7.58 -3.64 -1.12
CA GLN A 296 9.00 -3.74 -0.83
C GLN A 296 9.74 -4.13 -2.10
N MET A 297 10.93 -3.55 -2.28
CA MET A 297 11.85 -3.91 -3.35
C MET A 297 13.24 -4.12 -2.78
N GLY A 298 13.94 -5.10 -3.33
CA GLY A 298 15.24 -5.49 -2.82
C GLY A 298 15.86 -6.62 -3.63
N TRP A 299 16.80 -7.30 -2.99
CA TRP A 299 17.51 -8.42 -3.58
C TRP A 299 17.72 -9.55 -2.57
N LEU A 300 17.65 -10.78 -3.08
CA LEU A 300 17.97 -12.01 -2.37
C LEU A 300 19.44 -12.40 -2.61
N PHE A 301 20.19 -12.79 -1.57
CA PHE A 301 21.52 -13.38 -1.70
C PHE A 301 21.91 -14.26 -0.51
N SER A 302 22.79 -15.25 -0.73
CA SER A 302 23.26 -16.19 0.30
C SER A 302 24.76 -16.09 0.63
N THR A 303 25.45 -15.13 0.03
CA THR A 303 26.90 -14.99 0.14
C THR A 303 27.33 -14.63 1.56
N GLN A 304 28.30 -15.38 2.11
CA GLN A 304 28.83 -15.17 3.48
C GLN A 304 30.24 -14.59 3.52
N ASP A 305 30.98 -14.53 2.40
CA ASP A 305 32.31 -13.93 2.43
C ASP A 305 32.22 -12.39 2.42
N SER A 306 32.90 -11.75 3.36
CA SER A 306 32.80 -10.31 3.60
C SER A 306 33.11 -9.45 2.37
N LYS A 307 34.09 -9.88 1.54
CA LYS A 307 34.45 -9.13 0.32
C LYS A 307 33.30 -9.11 -0.69
N SER A 308 32.71 -10.27 -0.99
CA SER A 308 31.60 -10.36 -1.92
C SER A 308 30.33 -9.75 -1.33
N GLN A 309 30.08 -9.91 -0.03
CA GLN A 309 29.00 -9.22 0.68
C GLN A 309 29.10 -7.71 0.51
N LEU A 310 30.25 -7.10 0.78
CA LEU A 310 30.43 -5.66 0.65
C LEU A 310 30.21 -5.19 -0.81
N GLN A 311 30.67 -5.97 -1.79
CA GLN A 311 30.43 -5.68 -3.22
C GLN A 311 28.94 -5.72 -3.57
N ILE A 312 28.20 -6.71 -3.08
CA ILE A 312 26.75 -6.82 -3.26
C ILE A 312 26.04 -5.66 -2.56
N LEU A 313 26.31 -5.46 -1.26
CA LEU A 313 25.68 -4.45 -0.42
C LEU A 313 25.87 -3.05 -0.99
N SER A 314 27.08 -2.69 -1.43
CA SER A 314 27.33 -1.39 -2.08
C SER A 314 26.45 -1.18 -3.31
N ARG A 315 26.34 -2.19 -4.19
CA ARG A 315 25.56 -2.06 -5.42
C ARG A 315 24.06 -1.92 -5.12
N ILE A 316 23.52 -2.80 -4.28
CA ILE A 316 22.06 -2.86 -4.04
C ILE A 316 21.59 -1.70 -3.18
N THR A 317 22.41 -1.24 -2.24
CA THR A 317 22.11 -0.09 -1.38
C THR A 317 22.00 1.19 -2.20
N ASP A 318 22.96 1.47 -3.08
CA ASP A 318 22.89 2.58 -4.03
C ASP A 318 21.70 2.41 -4.99
N GLY A 319 21.38 1.17 -5.35
CA GLY A 319 20.20 0.82 -6.13
C GLY A 319 18.90 1.24 -5.46
N LEU A 320 18.72 0.93 -4.16
CA LEU A 320 17.52 1.32 -3.40
C LEU A 320 17.40 2.83 -3.21
N VAL A 321 18.51 3.54 -3.07
CA VAL A 321 18.52 5.02 -3.07
C VAL A 321 18.01 5.56 -4.41
N ARG A 322 18.47 5.00 -5.54
CA ARG A 322 17.95 5.36 -6.88
C ARG A 322 16.47 5.07 -7.02
N VAL A 323 16.03 3.87 -6.64
CA VAL A 323 14.62 3.45 -6.75
C VAL A 323 13.70 4.39 -5.98
N ASN A 324 14.01 4.66 -4.70
CA ASN A 324 13.22 5.58 -3.90
C ASN A 324 13.23 7.00 -4.48
N SER A 325 14.37 7.45 -5.03
CA SER A 325 14.46 8.76 -5.68
C SER A 325 13.64 8.85 -6.97
N TYR A 326 13.56 7.79 -7.78
CA TYR A 326 12.72 7.76 -8.98
C TYR A 326 11.24 7.85 -8.66
N LEU A 327 10.79 7.05 -7.69
CA LEU A 327 9.39 7.04 -7.26
C LEU A 327 9.00 8.39 -6.65
N GLN A 328 9.89 8.96 -5.83
CA GLN A 328 9.69 10.29 -5.25
C GLN A 328 9.65 11.39 -6.32
N ASP A 329 10.55 11.37 -7.32
CA ASP A 329 10.52 12.31 -8.44
C ASP A 329 9.21 12.20 -9.24
N GLY A 330 8.74 10.97 -9.47
CA GLY A 330 7.46 10.71 -10.12
C GLY A 330 6.31 11.35 -9.35
N TYR A 331 6.24 11.10 -8.05
CA TYR A 331 5.18 11.62 -7.19
C TYR A 331 5.21 13.14 -7.04
N LEU A 332 6.40 13.73 -6.87
CA LEU A 332 6.53 15.17 -6.61
C LEU A 332 6.45 16.03 -7.86
N ASN A 333 7.01 15.57 -8.97
CA ASN A 333 7.23 16.39 -10.17
C ASN A 333 6.41 15.91 -11.38
N HIS A 334 5.80 14.72 -11.31
CA HIS A 334 5.12 14.11 -12.45
C HIS A 334 3.78 13.45 -12.10
N ASN A 335 3.14 13.82 -10.99
CA ASN A 335 1.85 13.24 -10.56
C ASN A 335 0.63 14.10 -10.93
N GLU A 336 0.80 15.05 -11.85
CA GLU A 336 -0.30 15.83 -12.42
C GLU A 336 -0.91 15.06 -13.62
N PRO A 337 -2.24 15.12 -13.83
CA PRO A 337 -2.93 14.40 -14.91
C PRO A 337 -2.36 14.65 -16.31
N GLU A 338 -1.88 15.86 -16.59
CA GLU A 338 -1.32 16.26 -17.88
C GLU A 338 0.11 15.75 -18.11
N SER A 339 0.74 15.17 -17.08
CA SER A 339 2.08 14.59 -17.19
C SER A 339 2.05 13.41 -18.17
N PRO A 340 2.97 13.35 -19.15
CA PRO A 340 3.01 12.27 -20.14
C PRO A 340 3.21 10.88 -19.53
N PHE A 341 3.66 10.82 -18.27
CA PHE A 341 3.73 9.62 -17.45
C PHE A 341 3.33 9.98 -16.02
N CYS A 342 2.05 10.31 -15.85
CA CYS A 342 1.47 10.57 -14.53
C CYS A 342 1.83 9.43 -13.56
N PHE A 343 2.39 9.75 -12.39
CA PHE A 343 2.83 8.76 -11.41
C PHE A 343 1.71 7.80 -11.03
N ASP A 344 0.54 8.31 -10.63
CA ASP A 344 -0.63 7.49 -10.29
C ASP A 344 -1.05 6.57 -11.44
N GLY A 345 -0.91 7.00 -12.70
CA GLY A 345 -1.17 6.18 -13.89
C GLY A 345 -0.20 5.02 -14.08
N VAL A 346 1.09 5.22 -13.78
CA VAL A 346 2.15 4.21 -13.94
C VAL A 346 2.13 3.17 -12.82
N VAL A 347 1.90 3.59 -11.57
CA VAL A 347 1.74 2.66 -10.43
C VAL A 347 0.32 2.09 -10.36
N PHE A 348 -0.58 2.62 -11.18
CA PHE A 348 -2.00 2.30 -11.20
C PHE A 348 -2.63 2.44 -9.81
N SER A 349 -2.61 3.66 -9.27
CA SER A 349 -3.38 4.02 -8.08
C SER A 349 -4.89 3.88 -8.36
N GLY A 350 -5.70 3.63 -7.34
CA GLY A 350 -7.13 3.35 -7.50
C GLY A 350 -7.94 4.53 -8.03
N ASN A 351 -7.44 5.76 -7.89
CA ASN A 351 -8.03 6.94 -8.53
C ASN A 351 -8.01 6.87 -10.06
N GLN A 352 -7.19 6.01 -10.65
CA GLN A 352 -7.15 5.77 -12.09
C GLN A 352 -8.33 4.91 -12.59
N LEU A 353 -9.09 4.29 -11.70
CA LEU A 353 -10.28 3.51 -12.07
C LEU A 353 -11.41 4.41 -12.60
N GLU A 354 -11.52 5.64 -12.09
CA GLU A 354 -12.55 6.58 -12.54
C GLU A 354 -11.92 7.82 -13.17
N ARG A 355 -12.35 8.13 -14.39
CA ARG A 355 -11.86 9.27 -15.16
C ARG A 355 -11.94 10.60 -14.40
N LYS A 356 -13.00 10.82 -13.62
CA LYS A 356 -13.17 12.09 -12.87
C LYS A 356 -12.05 12.34 -11.86
N PHE A 357 -11.51 11.28 -11.25
CA PHE A 357 -10.41 11.37 -10.30
C PHE A 357 -9.06 11.38 -11.02
N ALA A 358 -8.91 10.56 -12.07
CA ALA A 358 -7.74 10.58 -12.94
C ALA A 358 -7.49 11.97 -13.56
N ASP A 359 -8.52 12.62 -14.10
CA ASP A 359 -8.44 13.91 -14.78
C ASP A 359 -8.19 15.09 -13.81
N THR A 360 -8.46 14.90 -12.50
CA THR A 360 -8.26 15.94 -11.48
C THR A 360 -7.02 15.71 -10.61
N GLY A 361 -6.43 14.50 -10.67
CA GLY A 361 -5.31 14.10 -9.81
C GLY A 361 -5.69 13.86 -8.34
N MET A 362 -6.99 13.91 -8.03
CA MET A 362 -7.51 13.61 -6.69
C MET A 362 -7.51 12.11 -6.45
N GLN A 363 -7.31 11.70 -5.19
CA GLN A 363 -7.44 10.30 -4.77
C GLN A 363 -8.90 9.88 -4.66
N GLY A 364 -9.77 10.75 -4.14
CA GLY A 364 -11.21 10.50 -4.06
C GLY A 364 -11.57 9.29 -3.18
N GLY A 365 -10.78 9.02 -2.14
CA GLY A 365 -11.01 7.94 -1.17
C GLY A 365 -10.69 6.53 -1.67
N TYR A 366 -10.20 6.41 -2.90
CA TYR A 366 -9.59 5.19 -3.42
C TYR A 366 -8.22 4.92 -2.77
N TYR A 367 -7.65 3.73 -2.97
CA TYR A 367 -6.26 3.51 -2.61
C TYR A 367 -5.34 4.34 -3.50
N ARG A 368 -4.24 4.83 -2.93
CA ARG A 368 -3.18 5.53 -3.65
C ARG A 368 -1.83 4.98 -3.21
N TRP A 369 -0.95 4.77 -4.16
CA TRP A 369 0.45 4.47 -3.86
C TRP A 369 1.21 5.76 -3.59
N ILE A 370 2.00 5.78 -2.53
CA ILE A 370 2.77 6.93 -2.10
C ILE A 370 4.21 6.48 -1.86
N PRO A 371 5.23 7.15 -2.42
CA PRO A 371 6.62 6.84 -2.09
C PRO A 371 6.84 6.93 -0.59
N THR A 372 7.42 5.89 0.00
CA THR A 372 7.68 5.83 1.44
C THR A 372 8.40 7.07 2.01
N PRO A 373 9.35 7.72 1.30
CA PRO A 373 9.97 8.96 1.78
C PRO A 373 9.02 10.14 2.03
N GLU A 374 7.81 10.13 1.46
CA GLU A 374 6.80 11.20 1.60
C GLU A 374 5.74 10.90 2.67
N VAL A 375 5.70 9.65 3.17
CA VAL A 375 4.64 9.18 4.07
C VAL A 375 4.64 9.94 5.39
N PHE A 376 5.81 10.26 5.95
CA PHE A 376 5.89 10.94 7.23
C PHE A 376 5.20 12.31 7.19
N ASP A 377 5.53 13.16 6.22
CA ASP A 377 4.97 14.51 6.11
C ASP A 377 3.45 14.49 5.86
N LEU A 378 2.97 13.54 5.04
CA LEU A 378 1.55 13.37 4.75
C LEU A 378 0.76 12.83 5.97
N LEU A 379 1.37 11.99 6.80
CA LEU A 379 0.79 11.57 8.08
C LEU A 379 0.67 12.75 9.04
N GLU A 380 1.73 13.55 9.18
CA GLU A 380 1.68 14.74 10.03
C GLU A 380 0.55 15.68 9.60
N GLN A 381 0.45 15.93 8.29
CA GLN A 381 -0.62 16.76 7.74
C GLN A 381 -2.00 16.19 8.06
N THR A 382 -2.18 14.87 7.92
CA THR A 382 -3.48 14.23 8.19
C THR A 382 -3.84 14.32 9.68
N GLU A 383 -2.89 14.03 10.56
CA GLU A 383 -3.07 14.09 12.02
C GLU A 383 -3.32 15.52 12.52
N GLU A 384 -2.61 16.51 11.97
CA GLU A 384 -2.84 17.93 12.30
C GLU A 384 -4.24 18.37 11.88
N LEU A 385 -4.68 18.03 10.67
CA LEU A 385 -6.02 18.36 10.19
C LEU A 385 -7.09 17.67 11.03
N TRP A 386 -6.90 16.38 11.34
CA TRP A 386 -7.78 15.60 12.20
C TRP A 386 -7.94 16.24 13.58
N ALA A 387 -6.83 16.51 14.27
CA ALA A 387 -6.82 17.16 15.59
C ALA A 387 -7.49 18.55 15.57
N SER A 388 -7.49 19.21 14.43
CA SER A 388 -8.06 20.55 14.28
C SER A 388 -9.59 20.54 14.12
N ILE A 389 -10.25 19.43 13.78
CA ILE A 389 -11.70 19.40 13.47
C ILE A 389 -12.55 19.95 14.63
N ASP A 390 -12.16 19.67 15.87
CA ASP A 390 -12.92 20.05 17.06
C ASP A 390 -12.54 21.40 17.66
N GLU A 391 -11.69 22.17 16.97
CA GLU A 391 -11.42 23.55 17.36
C GLU A 391 -12.72 24.38 17.44
N PRO A 392 -12.92 25.14 18.53
CA PRO A 392 -14.21 25.75 18.86
C PRO A 392 -14.63 26.86 17.90
N ASP A 393 -13.71 27.39 17.10
CA ASP A 393 -13.92 28.45 16.13
C ASP A 393 -14.26 27.94 14.71
N LYS A 394 -14.18 26.62 14.46
CA LYS A 394 -14.54 26.05 13.16
C LYS A 394 -16.06 25.94 12.98
N THR A 395 -16.56 26.44 11.85
CA THR A 395 -17.95 26.26 11.41
C THR A 395 -18.22 24.82 10.99
N GLN A 396 -19.48 24.40 10.95
CA GLN A 396 -19.84 23.06 10.49
C GLN A 396 -19.39 22.79 9.05
N GLU A 397 -19.43 23.80 8.16
CA GLU A 397 -18.95 23.68 6.78
C GLU A 397 -17.44 23.41 6.71
N GLN A 398 -16.67 24.09 7.56
CA GLN A 398 -15.22 23.85 7.67
C GLN A 398 -14.94 22.45 8.20
N LYS A 399 -15.69 22.00 9.21
CA LYS A 399 -15.59 20.62 9.72
C LYS A 399 -15.89 19.60 8.63
N ASN A 400 -17.01 19.74 7.92
CA ASN A 400 -17.39 18.85 6.82
C ASN A 400 -16.33 18.80 5.72
N SER A 401 -15.70 19.94 5.40
CA SER A 401 -14.63 20.01 4.40
C SER A 401 -13.38 19.24 4.85
N LEU A 402 -13.05 19.28 6.15
CA LEU A 402 -11.94 18.51 6.71
C LEU A 402 -12.25 17.01 6.71
N TYR A 403 -13.47 16.61 7.09
CA TYR A 403 -13.92 15.22 6.99
C TYR A 403 -13.79 14.69 5.56
N ALA A 404 -14.26 15.46 4.57
CA ALA A 404 -14.14 15.09 3.16
C ALA A 404 -12.67 14.95 2.76
N TRP A 405 -11.82 15.95 3.06
CA TRP A 405 -10.41 15.90 2.68
C TRP A 405 -9.66 14.71 3.32
N ILE A 406 -9.85 14.45 4.62
CA ILE A 406 -9.18 13.34 5.29
C ILE A 406 -9.69 11.99 4.76
N GLY A 407 -11.00 11.87 4.52
CA GLY A 407 -11.58 10.68 3.90
C GLY A 407 -11.03 10.41 2.51
N ASP A 408 -10.97 11.44 1.67
CA ASP A 408 -10.57 11.36 0.27
C ASP A 408 -9.05 11.24 0.07
N GLU A 409 -8.28 12.09 0.75
CA GLU A 409 -6.85 12.33 0.48
C GLU A 409 -5.94 12.01 1.67
N GLY A 410 -6.47 12.01 2.90
CA GLY A 410 -5.68 11.77 4.11
C GLY A 410 -5.08 10.36 4.16
N ILE A 411 -4.02 10.16 4.94
CA ILE A 411 -3.37 8.85 5.12
C ILE A 411 -3.18 8.47 6.58
N GLY A 412 -2.84 7.21 6.84
CA GLY A 412 -2.73 6.66 8.19
C GLY A 412 -4.04 6.05 8.66
N ASN A 413 -3.99 4.80 9.14
CA ASN A 413 -5.20 4.03 9.43
C ASN A 413 -6.01 4.70 10.55
N ALA A 414 -5.36 5.05 11.65
CA ALA A 414 -6.01 5.59 12.85
C ALA A 414 -6.78 6.88 12.54
N ALA A 415 -6.11 7.91 12.00
CA ALA A 415 -6.76 9.18 11.66
C ALA A 415 -7.88 9.01 10.63
N VAL A 416 -7.63 8.26 9.55
CA VAL A 416 -8.62 8.08 8.48
C VAL A 416 -9.83 7.28 8.97
N ALA A 417 -9.62 6.15 9.65
CA ALA A 417 -10.73 5.32 10.13
C ALA A 417 -11.57 6.07 11.17
N SER A 418 -10.92 6.81 12.08
CA SER A 418 -11.62 7.65 13.06
C SER A 418 -12.43 8.74 12.38
N CYS A 419 -11.83 9.44 11.42
CA CYS A 419 -12.49 10.49 10.65
C CYS A 419 -13.69 9.96 9.86
N LEU A 420 -13.55 8.83 9.19
CA LEU A 420 -14.65 8.21 8.44
C LEU A 420 -15.76 7.73 9.38
N ASN A 421 -15.42 7.08 10.49
CA ASN A 421 -16.39 6.66 11.49
C ASN A 421 -17.19 7.86 12.04
N ASP A 422 -16.51 8.92 12.45
CA ASP A 422 -17.15 10.11 13.01
C ASP A 422 -17.97 10.87 11.96
N GLY A 423 -17.47 10.96 10.72
CA GLY A 423 -18.21 11.52 9.59
C GLY A 423 -19.47 10.71 9.24
N MET A 424 -19.39 9.39 9.31
CA MET A 424 -20.53 8.50 9.09
C MET A 424 -21.64 8.79 10.12
N TYR A 425 -21.30 8.85 11.40
CA TYR A 425 -22.26 9.13 12.46
C TYR A 425 -22.80 10.56 12.42
N SER A 426 -21.91 11.56 12.35
CA SER A 426 -22.28 12.97 12.55
C SER A 426 -22.77 13.69 11.29
N ILE A 427 -22.41 13.20 10.10
CA ILE A 427 -22.74 13.85 8.83
C ILE A 427 -23.60 12.93 7.98
N PHE A 428 -23.18 11.70 7.72
CA PHE A 428 -23.83 10.90 6.69
C PHE A 428 -25.20 10.38 7.12
N ILE A 429 -25.39 9.89 8.36
CA ILE A 429 -26.70 9.41 8.82
C ILE A 429 -27.73 10.55 8.88
N PRO A 430 -27.45 11.69 9.54
CA PRO A 430 -28.43 12.78 9.65
C PRO A 430 -28.87 13.36 8.31
N ASN A 431 -27.99 13.33 7.31
CA ASN A 431 -28.25 13.91 5.98
C ASN A 431 -28.64 12.84 4.94
N GLU A 432 -28.78 11.57 5.34
CA GLU A 432 -29.15 10.46 4.47
C GLU A 432 -28.21 10.28 3.26
N TYR A 433 -26.91 10.49 3.46
CA TYR A 433 -25.89 10.36 2.41
C TYR A 433 -25.47 8.88 2.19
N TRP A 434 -26.42 8.05 1.76
CA TRP A 434 -26.24 6.60 1.65
C TRP A 434 -25.15 6.18 0.66
N GLY A 435 -25.00 6.90 -0.46
CA GLY A 435 -23.92 6.62 -1.41
C GLY A 435 -22.52 6.82 -0.80
N ALA A 436 -22.36 7.80 0.10
CA ALA A 436 -21.11 8.00 0.83
C ALA A 436 -20.86 6.86 1.85
N PHE A 437 -21.91 6.34 2.48
CA PHE A 437 -21.82 5.15 3.34
C PHE A 437 -21.28 3.94 2.60
N ASP A 438 -21.91 3.58 1.48
CA ASP A 438 -21.53 2.40 0.71
C ASP A 438 -20.11 2.53 0.14
N PHE A 439 -19.65 3.77 -0.08
CA PHE A 439 -18.29 4.06 -0.50
C PHE A 439 -17.27 4.01 0.65
N TYR A 440 -17.53 4.64 1.80
CA TYR A 440 -16.52 4.81 2.86
C TYR A 440 -16.52 3.73 3.92
N ALA A 441 -17.67 3.16 4.26
CA ALA A 441 -17.78 2.16 5.33
C ALA A 441 -16.89 0.92 5.10
N PRO A 442 -16.79 0.36 3.87
CA PRO A 442 -15.89 -0.76 3.62
C PRO A 442 -14.41 -0.40 3.87
N THR A 443 -14.00 0.82 3.55
CA THR A 443 -12.65 1.32 3.83
C THR A 443 -12.42 1.47 5.32
N ALA A 444 -13.29 2.19 6.03
CA ALA A 444 -13.16 2.41 7.47
C ALA A 444 -13.08 1.08 8.22
N PHE A 445 -13.87 0.08 7.81
CA PHE A 445 -13.82 -1.26 8.37
C PHE A 445 -12.50 -2.00 8.05
N ARG A 446 -12.03 -1.94 6.80
CA ARG A 446 -10.87 -2.72 6.33
C ARG A 446 -9.52 -2.13 6.71
N LEU A 447 -9.47 -0.86 7.11
CA LEU A 447 -8.31 -0.31 7.82
C LEU A 447 -8.07 -1.05 9.15
N ASP A 448 -9.12 -1.69 9.70
CA ASP A 448 -9.05 -2.59 10.86
C ASP A 448 -8.31 -1.95 12.04
N VAL A 449 -8.77 -0.73 12.35
CA VAL A 449 -8.40 0.05 13.51
C VAL A 449 -9.32 -0.34 14.65
N LYS A 450 -8.72 -0.74 15.76
CA LYS A 450 -9.44 -1.10 16.99
C LYS A 450 -10.47 -0.04 17.36
N ASP A 451 -11.66 -0.48 17.76
CA ASP A 451 -12.82 0.32 18.14
C ASP A 451 -13.46 1.08 16.96
N GLN A 452 -12.66 1.84 16.20
CA GLN A 452 -13.12 2.70 15.10
C GLN A 452 -13.70 1.90 13.93
N SER A 453 -13.04 0.83 13.49
CA SER A 453 -13.53 -0.02 12.41
C SER A 453 -14.77 -0.83 12.83
N THR A 454 -14.86 -1.23 14.10
CA THR A 454 -16.05 -1.88 14.67
C THR A 454 -17.24 -0.93 14.65
N ASN A 455 -17.02 0.30 15.12
CA ASN A 455 -18.06 1.32 15.17
C ASN A 455 -18.52 1.74 13.78
N ALA A 456 -17.60 1.90 12.82
CA ALA A 456 -17.94 2.19 11.43
C ALA A 456 -18.83 1.09 10.83
N MET A 457 -18.56 -0.19 11.12
CA MET A 457 -19.41 -1.29 10.67
C MET A 457 -20.80 -1.25 11.31
N SER A 458 -20.88 -0.93 12.61
CA SER A 458 -22.16 -0.74 13.31
C SER A 458 -22.95 0.43 12.70
N ASN A 459 -22.31 1.58 12.48
CA ASN A 459 -22.89 2.75 11.83
C ASN A 459 -23.41 2.44 10.42
N TRP A 460 -22.73 1.59 9.65
CA TRP A 460 -23.23 1.12 8.36
C TRP A 460 -24.48 0.24 8.50
N GLY A 461 -24.53 -0.60 9.55
CA GLY A 461 -25.73 -1.34 9.94
C GLY A 461 -26.90 -0.43 10.29
N VAL A 462 -26.65 0.66 11.05
CA VAL A 462 -27.66 1.68 11.38
C VAL A 462 -28.20 2.34 10.11
N ALA A 463 -27.32 2.74 9.18
CA ALA A 463 -27.72 3.31 7.91
C ALA A 463 -28.66 2.39 7.11
N HIS A 464 -28.36 1.10 7.03
CA HIS A 464 -29.23 0.13 6.36
C HIS A 464 -30.53 -0.13 7.13
N TYR A 465 -30.50 -0.11 8.47
CA TYR A 465 -31.69 -0.22 9.30
C TYR A 465 -32.67 0.93 9.03
N ILE A 466 -32.18 2.17 8.97
CA ILE A 466 -32.97 3.37 8.66
C ILE A 466 -33.60 3.28 7.26
N GLN A 467 -32.85 2.75 6.29
CA GLN A 467 -33.35 2.50 4.92
C GLN A 467 -34.35 1.33 4.84
N GLY A 468 -34.56 0.57 5.91
CA GLY A 468 -35.38 -0.64 5.92
C GLY A 468 -34.73 -1.86 5.26
N ASN A 469 -33.44 -1.78 4.90
CA ASN A 469 -32.66 -2.91 4.40
C ASN A 469 -32.19 -3.79 5.55
N PHE A 470 -33.13 -4.51 6.16
CA PHE A 470 -32.86 -5.30 7.36
C PHE A 470 -31.88 -6.46 7.14
N GLU A 471 -31.82 -7.04 5.94
CA GLU A 471 -30.88 -8.12 5.64
C GLU A 471 -29.43 -7.63 5.72
N MET A 472 -29.14 -6.50 5.08
CA MET A 472 -27.80 -5.92 5.13
C MET A 472 -27.47 -5.34 6.51
N ALA A 473 -28.46 -4.72 7.19
CA ALA A 473 -28.28 -4.23 8.55
C ALA A 473 -27.88 -5.38 9.51
N ILE A 474 -28.59 -6.51 9.46
CA ILE A 474 -28.25 -7.70 10.26
C ILE A 474 -26.81 -8.12 10.00
N LYS A 475 -26.42 -8.23 8.73
CA LYS A 475 -25.06 -8.65 8.35
C LYS A 475 -23.99 -7.71 8.91
N CYS A 476 -24.18 -6.40 8.81
CA CYS A 476 -23.25 -5.42 9.37
C CYS A 476 -23.12 -5.56 10.89
N PHE A 477 -24.26 -5.63 11.61
CA PHE A 477 -24.24 -5.78 13.06
C PHE A 477 -23.62 -7.10 13.52
N GLU A 478 -23.89 -8.22 12.84
CA GLU A 478 -23.26 -9.50 13.16
C GLU A 478 -21.73 -9.43 12.95
N ILE A 479 -21.26 -8.81 11.86
CA ILE A 479 -19.82 -8.60 11.65
C ILE A 479 -19.20 -7.75 12.77
N ALA A 480 -19.87 -6.68 13.21
CA ALA A 480 -19.40 -5.85 14.32
C ALA A 480 -19.34 -6.64 15.63
N LEU A 481 -20.35 -7.48 15.91
CA LEU A 481 -20.41 -8.33 17.10
C LEU A 481 -19.36 -9.45 17.14
N ASP A 482 -18.86 -9.86 15.98
CA ASP A 482 -17.82 -10.89 15.85
C ASP A 482 -16.40 -10.35 16.10
N ARG A 483 -16.19 -9.03 16.03
CA ARG A 483 -14.87 -8.43 16.31
C ARG A 483 -14.43 -8.64 17.75
N GLU A 484 -13.12 -8.70 17.96
CA GLU A 484 -12.51 -9.01 19.26
C GLU A 484 -12.66 -7.88 20.28
N ASP A 485 -12.62 -6.62 19.82
CA ASP A 485 -12.69 -5.44 20.69
C ASP A 485 -14.06 -5.21 21.33
N LYS A 486 -15.13 -5.82 20.78
CA LYS A 486 -16.52 -5.72 21.25
C LYS A 486 -17.04 -4.28 21.39
N PHE A 487 -16.43 -3.32 20.69
CA PHE A 487 -16.68 -1.90 20.91
C PHE A 487 -18.15 -1.49 20.66
N ALA A 488 -18.81 -2.09 19.66
CA ALA A 488 -20.20 -1.80 19.31
C ALA A 488 -21.20 -2.87 19.82
N GLU A 489 -20.85 -3.62 20.87
CA GLU A 489 -21.66 -4.77 21.30
C GLU A 489 -23.06 -4.39 21.77
N ASP A 490 -23.18 -3.28 22.50
CA ASP A 490 -24.46 -2.75 22.98
C ASP A 490 -25.32 -2.19 21.83
N GLU A 491 -24.76 -1.35 20.96
CA GLU A 491 -25.42 -0.73 19.82
C GLU A 491 -25.91 -1.77 18.81
N ALA A 492 -25.02 -2.65 18.36
CA ALA A 492 -25.36 -3.66 17.36
C ALA A 492 -26.43 -4.63 17.90
N SER A 493 -26.32 -5.02 19.17
CA SER A 493 -27.33 -5.86 19.82
C SER A 493 -28.69 -5.14 19.95
N PHE A 494 -28.69 -3.85 20.26
CA PHE A 494 -29.92 -3.06 20.33
C PHE A 494 -30.67 -3.08 18.99
N TYR A 495 -29.99 -2.74 17.89
CA TYR A 495 -30.64 -2.67 16.58
C TYR A 495 -31.03 -4.05 16.05
N LEU A 496 -30.22 -5.10 16.27
CA LEU A 496 -30.63 -6.48 15.95
C LEU A 496 -31.91 -6.87 16.70
N SER A 497 -32.01 -6.54 17.99
CA SER A 497 -33.23 -6.76 18.77
C SER A 497 -34.44 -6.06 18.13
N LYS A 498 -34.27 -4.82 17.63
CA LYS A 498 -35.33 -4.06 16.96
C LYS A 498 -35.70 -4.62 15.59
N ILE A 499 -34.72 -5.09 14.83
CA ILE A 499 -34.97 -5.74 13.54
C ILE A 499 -35.79 -7.03 13.75
N TYR A 500 -35.37 -7.90 14.66
CA TYR A 500 -36.07 -9.15 14.93
C TYR A 500 -37.46 -8.93 15.56
N GLU A 501 -37.63 -7.88 16.37
CA GLU A 501 -38.95 -7.44 16.85
C GLU A 501 -39.89 -7.09 15.68
N LYS A 502 -39.40 -6.29 14.71
CA LYS A 502 -40.18 -5.93 13.50
C LYS A 502 -40.47 -7.15 12.61
N GLN A 503 -39.58 -8.13 12.56
CA GLN A 503 -39.77 -9.38 11.82
C GLN A 503 -40.66 -10.40 12.55
N GLY A 504 -41.00 -10.16 13.81
CA GLY A 504 -41.84 -11.04 14.63
C GLY A 504 -41.11 -12.19 15.31
N ASP A 505 -39.77 -12.26 15.21
CA ASP A 505 -38.94 -13.20 15.95
C ASP A 505 -38.64 -12.66 17.36
N LEU A 506 -39.65 -12.76 18.23
CA LEU A 506 -39.57 -12.24 19.60
C LEU A 506 -38.53 -12.99 20.45
N ALA A 507 -38.18 -14.22 20.09
CA ALA A 507 -37.17 -15.00 20.81
C ALA A 507 -35.77 -14.44 20.55
N LYS A 508 -35.41 -14.23 19.28
CA LYS A 508 -34.14 -13.56 18.92
C LYS A 508 -34.11 -12.11 19.41
N SER A 509 -35.23 -11.40 19.30
CA SER A 509 -35.31 -10.03 19.82
C SER A 509 -34.94 -9.96 21.31
N GLU A 510 -35.50 -10.85 22.12
CA GLU A 510 -35.20 -10.92 23.56
C GLU A 510 -33.75 -11.38 23.86
N GLU A 511 -33.19 -12.27 23.03
CA GLU A 511 -31.78 -12.66 23.13
C GLU A 511 -30.84 -11.46 22.97
N TYR A 512 -31.00 -10.71 21.88
CA TYR A 512 -30.17 -9.53 21.62
C TYR A 512 -30.45 -8.39 22.61
N ARG A 513 -31.68 -8.25 23.12
CA ARG A 513 -31.99 -7.30 24.19
C ARG A 513 -31.17 -7.58 25.45
N LYS A 514 -31.12 -8.84 25.88
CA LYS A 514 -30.29 -9.25 27.03
C LYS A 514 -28.81 -9.06 26.76
N ARG A 515 -28.36 -9.32 25.54
CA ARG A 515 -26.96 -9.08 25.14
C ARG A 515 -26.60 -7.59 25.23
N CYS A 516 -27.47 -6.71 24.74
CA CYS A 516 -27.34 -5.25 24.86
C CYS A 516 -27.27 -4.82 26.34
N GLU A 517 -28.19 -5.30 27.19
CA GLU A 517 -28.19 -5.00 28.63
C GLU A 517 -26.91 -5.48 29.33
N ALA A 518 -26.42 -6.68 28.98
CA ALA A 518 -25.19 -7.23 29.52
C ALA A 518 -23.95 -6.44 29.10
N ALA A 519 -23.99 -5.78 27.93
CA ALA A 519 -22.95 -4.90 27.42
C ALA A 519 -23.01 -3.46 27.98
N GLY A 520 -23.97 -3.16 28.86
CA GLY A 520 -24.13 -1.84 29.49
C GLY A 520 -25.39 -1.08 29.06
N GLY A 521 -26.10 -1.57 28.06
CA GLY A 521 -27.29 -0.95 27.49
C GLY A 521 -26.96 0.20 26.54
N TYR A 522 -27.78 0.38 25.50
CA TYR A 522 -27.59 1.41 24.49
C TYR A 522 -28.78 2.38 24.45
N GLU A 523 -28.49 3.67 24.46
CA GLU A 523 -29.48 4.74 24.25
C GLU A 523 -29.45 5.17 22.77
N PRO A 524 -30.47 4.84 21.97
CA PRO A 524 -30.43 5.08 20.54
C PRO A 524 -30.60 6.56 20.19
N THR A 525 -29.71 7.04 19.31
CA THR A 525 -29.88 8.33 18.63
C THR A 525 -30.90 8.24 17.49
N TYR A 526 -31.03 7.08 16.84
CA TYR A 526 -31.92 6.83 15.70
C TYR A 526 -32.84 5.62 15.98
N ILE A 527 -34.14 5.70 15.67
CA ILE A 527 -35.16 4.68 16.01
C ILE A 527 -35.92 4.19 14.78
#